data_AF-A0A8T7KIT9-F1
#
_entry.id   AF-A0A8T7KIT9-F1
#
_cell.length_a   1.000
_cell.length_b   1.000
_cell.length_c   1.000
_cell.angle_alpha   90.00
_cell.angle_beta   90.00
_cell.angle_gamma   90.00
#
_symmetry.space_group_name_H-M   'P 1'
#
loop_
_entity.id
_entity.type
_entity.pdbx_description
1 polymer ?
#
loop_
_entity_poly.entity_id
_entity_poly.type
_entity_poly.pdbx_seq_one_letter_code
_entity_poly.pdbx_strand_id
1 'polypeptide(L)' 'MAEQRQDHTAQQRLLEGWLPLAQEANLRYGWGLDAAGLEALILGAAPALQRVRSTFEAYAILWSSYSHAQRTRTSP' A
#
# COMPACT_ATOMS: atom_id res chain seq x y z
N MET A 1 4.29 -12.65 23.86
CA MET A 1 2.90 -12.32 23.44
C MET A 1 2.63 -10.82 23.33
N ALA A 2 3.49 -9.90 23.82
CA ALA A 2 3.29 -8.46 23.67
C ALA A 2 3.65 -7.93 22.26
N GLU A 3 4.73 -8.43 21.68
CA GLU A 3 5.29 -7.97 20.39
C GLU A 3 4.30 -8.12 19.23
N GLN A 4 3.63 -9.28 19.11
CA GLN A 4 2.61 -9.54 18.08
C GLN A 4 1.41 -8.58 18.12
N ARG A 5 1.03 -8.07 19.30
CA ARG A 5 -0.08 -7.11 19.43
C ARG A 5 0.34 -5.70 19.00
N GLN A 6 1.61 -5.36 19.21
CA GLN A 6 2.17 -4.09 18.78
C GLN A 6 2.30 -4.05 17.26
N ASP A 7 2.76 -5.14 16.64
CA ASP A 7 2.84 -5.26 15.19
C ASP A 7 1.47 -5.15 14.52
N HIS A 8 0.45 -5.80 15.09
CA HIS A 8 -0.92 -5.74 14.56
C HIS A 8 -1.50 -4.32 14.65
N THR A 9 -1.25 -3.62 15.75
CA THR A 9 -1.76 -2.25 15.95
C THR A 9 -1.03 -1.26 15.03
N ALA A 10 0.27 -1.43 14.84
CA ALA A 10 1.05 -0.61 13.91
C ALA A 10 0.60 -0.83 12.46
N GLN A 11 0.33 -2.09 12.10
CA GLN A 11 -0.20 -2.45 10.79
C GLN A 11 -1.60 -1.85 10.54
N GLN A 12 -2.50 -1.92 11.52
CA GLN A 12 -3.83 -1.32 11.41
C GLN A 12 -3.75 0.19 11.20
N ARG A 13 -2.97 0.91 12.01
CA ARG A 13 -2.80 2.36 11.85
C ARG A 13 -2.20 2.75 10.50
N LEU A 14 -1.27 1.94 10.00
CA LEU A 14 -0.70 2.13 8.68
C LEU A 14 -1.77 2.00 7.61
N LEU A 15 -2.57 0.93 7.64
CA LEU A 15 -3.67 0.73 6.71
C LEU A 15 -4.67 1.89 6.82
N GLU A 16 -5.15 2.22 8.02
CA GLU A 16 -6.09 3.31 8.23
C GLU A 16 -5.59 4.66 7.69
N GLY A 17 -4.29 4.94 7.80
CA GLY A 17 -3.68 6.16 7.29
C GLY A 17 -3.53 6.21 5.76
N TRP A 18 -3.22 5.08 5.12
CA TRP A 18 -2.89 5.03 3.69
C TRP A 18 -4.02 4.51 2.80
N LEU A 19 -5.01 3.82 3.37
CA LEU A 19 -6.12 3.22 2.63
C LEU A 19 -6.95 4.25 1.85
N PRO A 20 -7.29 5.44 2.39
CA PRO A 20 -8.02 6.45 1.62
C PRO A 20 -7.24 6.91 0.37
N LEU A 21 -5.93 7.11 0.51
CA LEU A 21 -5.06 7.55 -0.58
C LEU A 21 -4.88 6.43 -1.62
N ALA A 22 -4.73 5.19 -1.17
CA ALA A 22 -4.65 4.04 -2.07
C ALA A 22 -5.97 3.80 -2.82
N GLN A 23 -7.12 3.98 -2.17
CA GLN A 23 -8.43 3.92 -2.83
C GLN A 23 -8.59 5.03 -3.87
N GLU A 24 -8.21 6.27 -3.55
CA GLU A 24 -8.21 7.37 -4.51
C GLU A 24 -7.32 7.05 -5.71
N ALA A 25 -6.10 6.54 -5.48
CA ALA A 25 -5.19 6.10 -6.54
C ALA A 25 -5.82 5.01 -7.41
N ASN A 26 -6.41 3.98 -6.79
CA ASN A 26 -7.04 2.85 -7.46
C ASN A 26 -8.16 3.30 -8.42
N LEU A 27 -9.00 4.23 -7.95
CA LEU A 27 -10.09 4.82 -8.75
C LEU A 27 -9.54 5.73 -9.86
N ARG A 28 -8.62 6.64 -9.50
CA ARG A 28 -8.07 7.65 -10.42
C ARG A 28 -7.28 7.03 -11.56
N TYR A 29 -6.51 5.98 -11.27
CA TYR A 29 -5.63 5.32 -12.22
C TYR A 29 -6.22 4.04 -12.80
N GLY A 30 -7.41 3.62 -12.35
CA GLY A 30 -8.09 2.43 -12.86
C GLY A 30 -7.34 1.13 -12.60
N TRP A 31 -6.64 1.00 -11.46
CA TRP A 31 -5.86 -0.20 -11.14
C TRP A 31 -6.73 -1.45 -10.95
N GLY A 32 -8.00 -1.27 -10.59
CA GLY A 32 -8.99 -2.35 -10.47
C GLY A 32 -8.73 -3.30 -9.31
N LEU A 33 -8.01 -2.85 -8.27
CA LEU A 33 -7.76 -3.65 -7.06
C LEU A 33 -9.00 -3.67 -6.16
N ASP A 34 -9.25 -4.81 -5.53
CA ASP A 34 -10.21 -4.95 -4.44
C ASP A 34 -9.58 -4.53 -3.10
N ALA A 35 -10.37 -4.56 -2.02
CA ALA A 35 -9.90 -4.17 -0.69
C ALA A 35 -8.66 -4.97 -0.26
N ALA A 36 -8.67 -6.29 -0.47
CA ALA A 36 -7.53 -7.15 -0.13
C ALA A 36 -6.28 -6.83 -0.97
N GLY A 37 -6.43 -6.54 -2.26
CA GLY A 37 -5.35 -6.11 -3.13
C GLY A 37 -4.75 -4.77 -2.72
N LEU A 38 -5.57 -3.82 -2.27
CA LEU A 38 -5.11 -2.53 -1.74
C LEU A 38 -4.35 -2.69 -0.42
N GLU A 39 -4.86 -3.52 0.49
CA GLU A 39 -4.14 -3.83 1.73
C GLU A 39 -2.78 -4.45 1.43
N ALA A 40 -2.72 -5.47 0.57
CA ALA A 40 -1.46 -6.10 0.17
C ALA A 40 -0.47 -5.11 -0.47
N LEU A 41 -0.98 -4.18 -1.29
CA LEU A 41 -0.17 -3.12 -1.89
C LEU A 41 0.42 -2.19 -0.82
N ILE A 42 -0.40 -1.72 0.13
CA ILE A 42 0.04 -0.84 1.21
C ILE A 42 1.04 -1.53 2.11
N LEU A 43 0.80 -2.80 2.47
CA LEU A 43 1.71 -3.59 3.30
C LEU A 43 3.06 -3.85 2.61
N GLY A 44 3.04 -4.17 1.30
CA GLY A 44 4.26 -4.30 0.51
C GLY A 44 5.04 -2.99 0.39
N ALA A 45 4.34 -1.86 0.36
CA ALA A 45 4.92 -0.52 0.31
C ALA A 45 5.26 0.06 1.70
N ALA A 46 4.91 -0.62 2.79
CA ALA A 46 4.96 -0.08 4.16
C ALA A 46 6.31 0.55 4.55
N PRO A 47 7.47 -0.09 4.28
CA PRO A 47 8.77 0.49 4.65
C PRO A 47 9.10 1.79 3.91
N ALA A 48 8.54 1.97 2.72
CA ALA A 48 8.74 3.17 1.92
C ALA A 48 7.73 4.27 2.32
N LEU A 49 6.47 3.89 2.56
CA LEU A 49 5.42 4.81 3.02
C LEU A 49 5.71 5.41 4.41
N GLN A 50 6.43 4.71 5.29
CA GLN A 50 6.86 5.29 6.57
C GLN A 50 7.87 6.45 6.42
N ARG A 51 8.51 6.59 5.26
CA ARG A 51 9.55 7.60 5.01
C ARG A 51 9.06 8.79 4.20
N VAL A 52 7.83 8.75 3.69
CA VAL A 52 7.33 9.83 2.85
C VAL A 52 7.09 11.10 3.64
N ARG A 53 7.35 12.22 2.98
CA ARG A 53 7.16 13.57 3.51
C ARG A 53 6.06 14.34 2.78
N SER A 54 5.53 13.76 1.70
CA SER A 54 4.46 14.38 0.91
C SER A 54 3.50 13.34 0.31
N THR A 55 2.29 13.81 0.02
CA THR A 55 1.26 13.04 -0.70
C THR A 55 1.73 12.57 -2.08
N PHE A 56 2.52 13.40 -2.78
CA PHE A 56 3.06 13.06 -4.09
C PHE A 56 4.03 11.87 -4.01
N GLU A 57 4.93 11.85 -3.01
CA GLU A 57 5.83 10.71 -2.79
C GLU A 57 5.05 9.43 -2.46
N ALA A 58 3.97 9.53 -1.67
CA ALA A 58 3.12 8.38 -1.36
C ALA A 58 2.48 7.80 -2.64
N TYR A 59 1.95 8.65 -3.52
CA TYR A 59 1.43 8.22 -4.81
C TYR A 59 2.48 7.54 -5.69
N ALA A 60 3.70 8.10 -5.75
CA ALA A 60 4.79 7.52 -6.52
C ALA A 60 5.17 6.11 -6.02
N ILE A 61 5.22 5.93 -4.69
CA ILE A 61 5.52 4.64 -4.06
C ILE A 61 4.42 3.61 -4.34
N LEU A 62 3.15 3.99 -4.19
CA LEU A 62 2.03 3.10 -4.47
C LEU A 62 2.01 2.68 -5.95
N TRP A 63 2.23 3.63 -6.86
CA TRP A 63 2.32 3.33 -8.30
C TRP A 63 3.48 2.38 -8.62
N SER A 64 4.66 2.63 -8.06
CA SER A 64 5.83 1.78 -8.26
C SER A 64 5.57 0.36 -7.75
N SER A 65 4.95 0.24 -6.57
CA SER A 65 4.62 -1.04 -5.96
C SER A 65 3.58 -1.82 -6.77
N TYR A 66 2.54 -1.13 -7.28
CA TYR A 66 1.55 -1.72 -8.17
C TYR A 66 2.19 -2.21 -9.47
N SER A 67 3.01 -1.37 -10.10
CA SER A 67 3.71 -1.70 -11.35
C SER A 67 4.68 -2.87 -11.19
N HIS A 68 5.28 -3.03 -10.01
CA HIS A 68 6.13 -4.17 -9.69
C HIS A 68 5.28 -5.45 -9.53
N ALA A 69 4.18 -5.39 -8.79
CA ALA A 69 3.27 -6.53 -8.60
C ALA A 69 2.64 -7.02 -9.91
N GLN A 70 2.34 -6.11 -10.84
CA GLN A 70 1.85 -6.48 -12.18
C GLN A 70 2.91 -7.21 -13.01
N ARG A 71 4.18 -6.80 -12.91
CA ARG A 71 5.29 -7.45 -13.62
C ARG A 71 5.56 -8.87 -13.11
N THR A 72 5.47 -9.09 -11.81
CA THR A 72 5.63 -10.44 -11.25
C THR A 72 4.46 -11.37 -11.62
N ARG A 73 3.26 -10.81 -11.84
CA ARG A 73 2.09 -11.59 -12.27
C ARG A 73 2.11 -11.96 -13.76
N THR A 74 2.91 -11.26 -14.56
CA THR A 74 3.05 -11.47 -16.02
C THR A 74 4.29 -12.28 -16.41
N SER A 75 5.03 -12.84 -15.44
CA SER A 75 6.07 -13.83 -15.74
C SER A 75 5.45 -15.26 -15.72
N PRO A 76 5.43 -15.97 -16.86
CA PRO A 76 4.95 -17.35 -16.98
C PRO A 76 5.91 -18.38 -16.37
#